data_AF-A0A6N9VGW7-F1
#
_entry.id   AF-A0A6N9VGW7-F1
#
_cell.length_a   1.000
_cell.length_b   1.000
_cell.length_c   1.000
_cell.angle_alpha   90.00
_cell.angle_beta   90.00
_cell.angle_gamma   90.00
#
_symmetry.space_group_name_H-M   'P 1'
#
loop_
_entity.id
_entity.type
_entity.pdbx_description
1 polymer ?
#
loop_
_entity_poly.entity_id
_entity_poly.type
_entity_poly.pdbx_seq_one_letter_code
_entity_poly.pdbx_strand_id
1 'polypeptide(L)'
;HYDHLDAPTLRRLPRTTPVLVPAGLGRWFRRRRFTRVHELDWWQGREIGGVTFDFVPAHHWSRRGLFDTCRTLWGGWVLTDPQGRKVHFAGDTGYGHWFTEIGRRHPGIDLTLMP
;
A
#
# COMPACT_ATOMS: atom_id res chain seq x y z
N HIS A 1 0.01 8.35 -6.76
CA HIS A 1 0.18 9.26 -7.89
C HIS A 1 0.76 8.53 -9.11
N TYR A 2 1.19 9.23 -10.17
CA TYR A 2 1.68 8.60 -11.42
C TYR A 2 3.06 7.97 -11.28
N ASP A 3 3.94 8.65 -10.57
CA ASP A 3 5.25 8.22 -10.06
C ASP A 3 5.20 6.98 -9.15
N HIS A 4 4.14 6.79 -8.36
CA HIS A 4 3.97 5.61 -7.50
C HIS A 4 3.13 4.48 -8.12
N LEU A 5 2.50 4.71 -9.27
CA LEU A 5 1.69 3.70 -9.96
C LEU A 5 1.83 3.87 -11.48
N ASP A 6 2.84 3.20 -12.01
CA ASP A 6 3.24 3.28 -13.41
C ASP A 6 2.65 2.13 -14.25
N ALA A 7 1.81 2.47 -15.22
CA ALA A 7 1.14 1.48 -16.08
C ALA A 7 2.11 0.73 -17.03
N PRO A 8 3.08 1.39 -17.70
CA PRO A 8 4.16 0.72 -18.43
C PRO A 8 4.88 -0.37 -17.63
N THR A 9 5.30 -0.08 -16.40
CA THR A 9 5.97 -1.03 -15.51
C THR A 9 5.06 -2.20 -15.20
N LEU A 10 3.81 -1.94 -14.82
CA LEU A 10 2.84 -2.98 -14.52
C LEU A 10 2.48 -3.86 -15.72
N ARG A 11 2.63 -3.38 -16.97
CA ARG A 11 2.45 -4.22 -18.17
C ARG A 11 3.50 -5.32 -18.31
N ARG A 12 4.64 -5.21 -17.64
CA ARG A 12 5.76 -6.17 -17.71
C ARG A 12 5.60 -7.34 -16.73
N LEU A 13 4.68 -7.26 -15.77
CA LEU A 13 4.46 -8.30 -14.76
C LEU A 13 3.50 -9.40 -15.24
N PRO A 14 3.62 -10.66 -14.76
CA PRO A 14 2.59 -11.66 -14.92
C PRO A 14 1.22 -11.17 -14.39
N ARG A 15 0.14 -11.48 -15.10
CA ARG A 15 -1.22 -11.10 -14.64
C ARG A 15 -1.66 -11.84 -13.36
N THR A 16 -0.95 -12.91 -13.03
CA THR A 16 -1.11 -13.72 -11.82
C THR A 16 -0.31 -13.19 -10.63
N THR A 17 0.49 -12.14 -10.81
CA THR A 17 1.20 -11.50 -9.69
C THR A 17 0.19 -10.95 -8.67
N PRO A 18 0.26 -11.34 -7.39
CA PRO A 18 -0.56 -10.74 -6.34
C PRO A 18 -0.27 -9.25 -6.25
N VAL A 19 -1.32 -8.43 -6.26
CA VAL A 19 -1.22 -6.99 -6.07
C VAL A 19 -2.09 -6.60 -4.87
N LEU A 20 -1.46 -5.98 -3.88
CA LEU A 20 -2.14 -5.39 -2.74
C LEU A 20 -2.22 -3.90 -2.98
N VAL A 21 -3.42 -3.35 -2.89
CA VAL A 21 -3.69 -1.97 -3.31
C VAL A 21 -4.63 -1.30 -2.31
N PRO A 22 -4.57 0.04 -2.20
CA PRO A 22 -5.53 0.78 -1.40
C PRO A 22 -6.95 0.57 -1.92
N ALA A 23 -7.94 0.60 -1.02
CA ALA A 23 -9.35 0.52 -1.35
C ALA A 23 -9.75 1.50 -2.48
N GLY A 24 -10.55 1.02 -3.43
CA GLY A 24 -11.02 1.78 -4.60
C GLY A 24 -10.12 1.66 -5.83
N LEU A 25 -8.91 1.12 -5.71
CA LEU A 25 -7.98 0.97 -6.84
C LEU A 25 -8.16 -0.36 -7.60
N GLY A 26 -8.91 -1.32 -7.08
CA GLY A 26 -8.99 -2.66 -7.67
C GLY A 26 -9.59 -2.69 -9.07
N ARG A 27 -10.59 -1.83 -9.36
CA ARG A 27 -11.15 -1.70 -10.72
C ARG A 27 -10.07 -1.27 -11.74
N TRP A 28 -9.08 -0.49 -11.34
CA TRP A 28 -7.98 -0.06 -12.22
C TRP A 28 -7.08 -1.23 -12.62
N PHE A 29 -6.78 -2.13 -11.67
CA PHE A 29 -5.99 -3.34 -11.90
C PHE A 29 -6.75 -4.43 -12.65
N ARG A 30 -8.03 -4.66 -12.31
CA ARG A 30 -8.88 -5.65 -12.99
C ARG A 30 -9.08 -5.31 -14.47
N ARG A 31 -9.26 -4.01 -14.82
CA ARG A 31 -9.26 -3.54 -16.22
C ARG A 31 -7.96 -3.84 -16.98
N ARG A 32 -6.86 -4.07 -16.27
CA ARG A 32 -5.53 -4.44 -16.80
C ARG A 32 -5.23 -5.93 -16.67
N ARG A 33 -6.28 -6.73 -16.44
CA ARG A 33 -6.28 -8.20 -16.41
C ARG A 33 -5.52 -8.83 -15.24
N PHE A 34 -5.16 -8.08 -14.20
CA PHE A 34 -4.64 -8.70 -12.98
C PHE A 34 -5.73 -9.54 -12.31
N THR A 35 -5.42 -10.78 -11.99
CA THR A 35 -6.39 -11.76 -11.45
C THR A 35 -6.35 -11.88 -9.93
N ARG A 36 -5.24 -11.49 -9.30
CA ARG A 36 -5.04 -11.56 -7.84
C ARG A 36 -4.92 -10.17 -7.25
N VAL A 37 -6.05 -9.46 -7.15
CA VAL A 37 -6.11 -8.08 -6.66
C VAL A 37 -6.75 -8.05 -5.27
N HIS A 38 -5.99 -7.58 -4.28
CA HIS A 38 -6.42 -7.43 -2.89
C HIS A 38 -6.55 -5.94 -2.56
N GLU A 39 -7.78 -5.47 -2.37
CA GLU A 39 -8.06 -4.10 -1.93
C GLU A 39 -8.09 -4.09 -0.41
N LEU A 40 -7.30 -3.20 0.19
CA LEU A 40 -7.19 -3.05 1.64
C LEU A 40 -7.53 -1.63 2.05
N ASP A 41 -8.38 -1.52 3.08
CA ASP A 41 -8.59 -0.30 3.86
C ASP A 41 -7.48 -0.17 4.92
N TRP A 42 -7.35 1.00 5.53
CA TRP A 42 -6.40 1.20 6.62
C TRP A 42 -6.62 0.19 7.74
N TRP A 43 -5.50 -0.27 8.30
CA TRP A 43 -5.42 -1.28 9.34
C TRP A 43 -5.92 -2.67 8.93
N GLN A 44 -6.17 -2.89 7.64
CA GLN A 44 -6.41 -4.24 7.11
C GLN A 44 -5.09 -4.86 6.67
N GLY A 45 -4.97 -6.17 6.95
CA GLY A 45 -3.81 -6.96 6.62
C GLY A 45 -4.11 -8.08 5.63
N ARG A 46 -3.08 -8.52 4.90
CA ARG A 46 -3.14 -9.74 4.07
C ARG A 46 -1.82 -10.48 4.12
N GLU A 47 -1.89 -11.78 4.34
CA GLU A 47 -0.71 -12.65 4.20
C GLU A 47 -0.54 -13.12 2.75
N ILE A 48 0.68 -13.00 2.23
CA ILE A 48 1.10 -13.56 0.95
C ILE A 48 2.47 -14.22 1.12
N GLY A 49 2.52 -15.54 0.95
CA GLY A 49 3.79 -16.28 1.02
C GLY A 49 4.48 -16.23 2.38
N GLY A 50 3.72 -16.22 3.48
CA GLY A 50 4.23 -16.13 4.85
C GLY A 50 4.59 -14.72 5.32
N VAL A 51 4.50 -13.71 4.45
CA VAL A 51 4.69 -12.31 4.83
C VAL A 51 3.33 -11.65 5.01
N THR A 52 3.12 -11.01 6.16
CA THR A 52 1.93 -10.21 6.44
C THR A 52 2.16 -8.77 5.98
N PHE A 53 1.22 -8.27 5.18
CA PHE A 53 1.22 -6.90 4.67
C PHE A 53 0.05 -6.16 5.29
N ASP A 54 0.33 -5.22 6.20
CA ASP A 54 -0.66 -4.35 6.83
C ASP A 54 -0.67 -3.00 6.12
N PHE A 55 -1.84 -2.58 5.64
CA PHE A 55 -2.00 -1.28 5.01
C PHE A 55 -2.20 -0.21 6.08
N VAL A 56 -1.32 0.79 6.15
CA VAL A 56 -1.35 1.82 7.20
C VAL A 56 -1.65 3.21 6.64
N PRO A 57 -2.28 4.11 7.43
CA PRO A 57 -2.55 5.47 6.97
C PRO A 57 -1.29 6.28 6.67
N ALA A 58 -1.44 7.30 5.84
CA ALA A 58 -0.44 8.32 5.57
C ALA A 58 -1.11 9.70 5.54
N HIS A 59 -0.34 10.76 5.86
CA HIS A 59 -0.79 12.13 5.69
C HIS A 59 -0.57 12.56 4.24
N HIS A 60 -1.48 12.15 3.36
CA HIS A 60 -1.41 12.40 1.91
C HIS A 60 -2.79 12.43 1.24
N TRP A 61 -2.83 12.28 -0.07
CA TRP A 61 -4.02 12.27 -0.93
C TRP A 61 -3.76 11.42 -2.19
N SER A 62 -4.78 11.26 -3.04
CA SER A 62 -4.66 10.55 -4.32
C SER A 62 -5.28 11.36 -5.46
N ARG A 63 -4.71 11.26 -6.67
CA ARG A 63 -5.30 11.77 -7.92
C ARG A 63 -4.59 11.19 -9.14
N ARG A 64 -5.33 10.95 -10.22
CA ARG A 64 -4.80 10.55 -11.53
C ARG A 64 -5.51 11.19 -12.72
N GLY A 65 -6.62 11.88 -12.51
CA GLY A 65 -7.39 12.57 -13.52
C GLY A 65 -7.85 13.94 -13.02
N LEU A 66 -8.60 14.66 -13.84
CA LEU A 66 -9.02 16.02 -13.50
C LEU A 66 -10.02 16.04 -12.33
N PHE A 67 -10.84 15.00 -12.17
CA PHE A 67 -11.97 14.95 -11.23
C PHE A 67 -11.95 13.72 -10.28
N ASP A 68 -10.79 13.12 -10.04
CA ASP A 68 -10.68 11.89 -9.23
C ASP A 68 -9.86 12.04 -7.94
N THR A 69 -9.67 13.27 -7.47
CA THR A 69 -9.02 13.55 -6.19
C THR A 69 -9.69 12.75 -5.07
N CYS A 70 -8.89 12.02 -4.29
CA CYS A 70 -9.28 11.19 -3.15
C CYS A 70 -10.32 10.09 -3.46
N ARG A 71 -10.48 9.67 -4.73
CA ARG A 71 -11.39 8.56 -5.09
C ARG A 71 -10.81 7.17 -4.81
N THR A 72 -9.51 7.07 -4.56
CA THR A 72 -8.87 5.86 -4.06
C THR A 72 -8.14 6.20 -2.76
N LEU A 73 -8.04 5.23 -1.86
CA LEU A 73 -7.29 5.41 -0.63
C LEU A 73 -5.77 5.57 -0.93
N TRP A 74 -5.00 5.98 0.07
CA TRP A 74 -3.55 6.17 0.04
C TRP A 74 -2.98 5.75 1.40
N GLY A 75 -1.68 5.51 1.50
CA GLY A 75 -1.10 4.98 2.73
C GLY A 75 0.30 4.42 2.52
N GLY A 76 0.81 3.83 3.60
CA GLY A 76 2.03 3.04 3.62
C GLY A 76 1.74 1.56 3.86
N TRP A 77 2.79 0.79 4.05
CA TRP A 77 2.73 -0.64 4.36
C TRP A 77 3.65 -0.98 5.51
N VAL A 78 3.18 -1.81 6.45
CA VAL A 78 4.04 -2.54 7.37
C VAL A 78 4.11 -3.99 6.91
N LEU A 79 5.31 -4.47 6.67
CA LEU A 79 5.58 -5.85 6.25
C LEU A 79 6.17 -6.59 7.44
N THR A 80 5.55 -7.70 7.83
CA THR A 80 6.05 -8.58 8.89
C THR A 80 6.39 -9.94 8.31
N ASP A 81 7.64 -10.37 8.47
CA ASP A 81 8.08 -11.70 8.01
C ASP A 81 7.76 -12.81 9.02
N PRO A 82 7.93 -14.10 8.67
CA PRO A 82 7.65 -15.21 9.58
C PRO A 82 8.47 -15.23 10.88
N GLN A 83 9.62 -14.53 10.90
CA GLN A 83 10.48 -14.41 12.08
C GLN A 83 10.09 -13.19 12.94
N GLY A 84 9.11 -12.40 12.52
CA GLY A 84 8.62 -11.23 13.23
C GLY A 84 9.36 -9.93 12.91
N ARG A 85 10.27 -9.92 11.92
CA ARG A 85 10.96 -8.68 11.50
C ARG A 85 10.00 -7.79 10.75
N LYS A 86 10.07 -6.49 11.00
CA LYS A 86 9.14 -5.48 10.50
C LYS A 86 9.81 -4.39 9.68
N VAL A 87 9.33 -4.21 8.47
CA VAL A 87 9.70 -3.09 7.60
C VAL A 87 8.49 -2.19 7.38
N HIS A 88 8.64 -0.89 7.63
CA HIS A 88 7.64 0.12 7.33
C HIS A 88 8.02 0.89 6.06
N PHE A 89 7.18 0.83 5.03
CA PHE A 89 7.27 1.70 3.86
C PHE A 89 6.22 2.80 3.98
N ALA A 90 6.64 4.04 4.25
CA ALA A 90 5.72 5.12 4.58
C ALA A 90 4.88 5.61 3.38
N GLY A 91 5.32 5.32 2.15
CA GLY A 91 4.80 5.97 0.95
C GLY A 91 5.09 7.48 0.97
N ASP A 92 4.36 8.24 0.17
CA ASP A 92 4.33 9.69 0.30
C ASP A 92 3.53 10.08 1.54
N THR A 93 4.16 10.79 2.46
CA THR A 93 3.48 11.29 3.66
C THR A 93 4.15 12.55 4.19
N GLY A 94 3.35 13.48 4.70
CA GLY A 94 3.83 14.51 5.61
C GLY A 94 3.97 13.98 7.05
N TYR A 95 4.67 14.72 7.91
CA TYR A 95 4.69 14.44 9.34
C TYR A 95 3.28 14.64 9.95
N GLY A 96 2.93 13.81 10.94
CA GLY A 96 1.61 13.87 11.58
C GLY A 96 1.37 12.76 12.59
N HIS A 97 0.19 12.76 13.19
CA HIS A 97 -0.22 11.84 14.24
C HIS A 97 -0.23 10.36 13.81
N TRP A 98 -0.30 10.08 12.51
CA TRP A 98 -0.27 8.71 11.99
C TRP A 98 0.99 7.95 12.40
N PHE A 99 2.16 8.59 12.47
CA PHE A 99 3.40 7.92 12.89
C PHE A 99 3.31 7.38 14.32
N THR A 100 2.78 8.17 15.24
CA THR A 100 2.57 7.76 16.63
C THR A 100 1.61 6.57 16.71
N GLU A 101 0.50 6.62 15.98
CA GLU A 101 -0.50 5.55 15.99
C GLU A 101 0.02 4.27 15.33
N ILE A 102 0.78 4.37 14.24
CA ILE A 102 1.47 3.25 13.59
C ILE A 102 2.46 2.62 14.57
N GLY A 103 3.32 3.41 15.22
CA GLY A 103 4.28 2.90 16.19
C GLY A 103 3.62 2.21 17.40
N ARG A 104 2.44 2.68 17.83
CA ARG A 104 1.66 2.05 18.90
C ARG A 104 1.06 0.71 18.47
N ARG A 105 0.55 0.60 17.25
CA ARG A 105 -0.06 -0.64 16.72
C ARG A 105 0.97 -1.66 16.24
N HIS A 106 2.10 -1.18 15.74
CA HIS A 106 3.20 -2.00 15.23
C HIS A 106 4.49 -1.67 16.00
N PRO A 107 4.59 -2.09 17.29
CA PRO A 107 5.82 -1.89 18.04
C PRO A 107 6.97 -2.71 17.44
N GLY A 108 8.19 -2.21 17.57
CA GLY A 108 9.41 -2.88 17.11
C GLY A 108 9.54 -2.92 15.58
N ILE A 109 9.36 -1.78 14.90
CA ILE A 109 9.71 -1.65 13.47
C ILE A 109 11.24 -1.61 13.36
N ASP A 110 11.82 -2.56 12.64
CA ASP A 110 13.28 -2.70 12.48
C ASP A 110 13.85 -1.71 11.44
N LEU A 111 13.09 -1.43 10.39
CA LEU A 111 13.49 -0.55 9.30
C LEU A 111 12.31 0.28 8.81
N THR A 112 12.54 1.57 8.61
CA THR A 112 11.57 2.47 7.97
C THR A 112 12.17 3.08 6.71
N LEU A 113 11.42 3.01 5.61
CA LEU A 113 11.68 3.68 4.34
C LEU A 113 10.80 4.93 4.26
N MET A 114 11.42 6.11 4.26
CA MET A 114 10.74 7.42 4.24
C MET A 114 11.15 8.25 3.02
N PRO A 115 10.25 9.10 2.50
CA PRO A 115 10.53 10.06 1.44
C PRO A 115 11.38 11.25 1.94
#